data_AF-A0A0F9MSU9-F1
#
_entry.id   AF-A0A0F9MSU9-F1
#
_cell.length_a   1.000
_cell.length_b   1.000
_cell.length_c   1.000
_cell.angle_alpha   90.00
_cell.angle_beta   90.00
_cell.angle_gamma   90.00
#
_symmetry.space_group_name_H-M   'P 1'
#
loop_
_entity.id
_entity.type
_entity.pdbx_description
1 polymer ?
#
loop_
_entity_poly.entity_id
_entity_poly.type
_entity_poly.pdbx_seq_one_letter_code
_entity_poly.pdbx_strand_id
1 'polypeptide(L)' 'MDDVRVQIRMPEDLYLKVIEAADERVVGVDLFVRLALLDALSKENGDE' A
#
# COMPACT_ATOMS: atom_id res chain seq x y z
N MET A 1 -13.51 15.30 -10.15
CA MET A 1 -13.26 14.57 -8.89
C MET A 1 -11.86 14.93 -8.48
N ASP A 2 -11.67 15.51 -7.30
CA ASP A 2 -10.34 15.91 -6.84
C ASP A 2 -9.55 14.68 -6.36
N ASP A 3 -8.27 14.59 -6.74
CA ASP A 3 -7.37 13.53 -6.26
C ASP A 3 -7.06 13.76 -4.78
N VAL A 4 -7.69 12.97 -3.90
CA VAL A 4 -7.38 12.98 -2.46
C VAL A 4 -6.01 12.36 -2.25
N ARG A 5 -5.04 13.19 -1.83
CA ARG A 5 -3.69 12.72 -1.46
C ARG A 5 -3.59 12.56 0.05
N VAL A 6 -3.16 11.38 0.49
CA VAL A 6 -2.91 11.09 1.90
C VAL A 6 -1.42 10.86 2.11
N GLN A 7 -0.87 11.46 3.18
CA GLN A 7 0.50 11.18 3.61
C GLN A 7 0.48 10.16 4.74
N ILE A 8 1.12 9.01 4.52
CA ILE A 8 1.25 7.95 5.52
C ILE A 8 2.65 8.05 6.12
N ARG A 9 2.73 8.25 7.45
CA ARG A 9 4.00 8.15 8.17
C ARG A 9 4.23 6.70 8.54
N MET A 10 5.41 6.20 8.22
CA MET A 10 5.83 4.84 8.57
C MET A 10 7.29 4.84 9.04
N PRO A 11 7.68 3.87 9.89
CA PRO A 11 9.08 3.62 10.20
C PRO A 11 9.92 3.38 8.94
N GLU A 12 11.20 3.78 8.99
CA GLU A 12 12.11 3.68 7.85
C GLU A 12 12.33 2.22 7.40
N ASP A 13 12.44 1.29 8.34
CA ASP A 13 12.61 -0.14 8.05
C ASP A 13 11.38 -0.72 7.34
N LEU A 14 10.17 -0.27 7.69
CA LEU A 14 8.95 -0.65 6.99
C LEU A 14 8.92 -0.02 5.59
N TYR A 15 9.31 1.25 5.45
CA TYR A 15 9.34 1.94 4.16
C TYR A 15 10.26 1.23 3.16
N LEU A 16 11.46 0.82 3.57
CA LEU A 16 12.39 0.09 2.72
C LEU A 16 11.81 -1.25 2.24
N LYS A 17 11.17 -2.01 3.14
CA LYS A 17 10.48 -3.26 2.79
C LYS A 17 9.33 -3.04 1.80
N VAL A 18 8.60 -1.94 1.94
CA VAL A 18 7.53 -1.56 1.01
C VAL A 18 8.10 -1.25 -0.38
N ILE A 19 9.25 -0.56 -0.46
CA ILE A 19 9.93 -0.31 -1.74
C ILE A 19 10.37 -1.62 -2.40
N GLU A 20 11.06 -2.48 -1.66
CA GLU A 20 11.53 -3.78 -2.16
C GLU A 20 10.35 -4.63 -2.67
N ALA A 21 9.27 -4.73 -1.89
CA ALA A 21 8.08 -5.49 -2.26
C ALA A 21 7.34 -4.93 -3.47
N ALA A 22 7.39 -3.60 -3.69
CA ALA A 22 6.82 -2.95 -4.87
C ALA A 22 7.68 -3.22 -6.12
N ASP A 23 9.01 -3.17 -5.98
CA ASP A 23 9.97 -3.44 -7.06
C ASP A 23 9.89 -4.89 -7.55
N GLU A 24 9.82 -5.86 -6.64
CA GLU A 24 9.63 -7.29 -6.97
C GLU A 24 8.37 -7.55 -7.80
N ARG A 25 7.33 -6.74 -7.60
CA ARG A 25 6.05 -6.83 -8.31
C ARG A 25 5.99 -5.95 -9.57
N VAL A 26 7.06 -5.21 -9.87
CA VAL A 26 7.16 -4.28 -11.00
C VAL A 26 6.02 -3.25 -10.98
N VAL A 27 5.70 -2.72 -9.79
CA VAL A 27 4.67 -1.69 -9.59
C VAL A 27 5.22 -0.50 -8.82
N GLY A 28 4.58 0.66 -8.97
CA GLY A 28 4.91 1.84 -8.17
C GLY A 28 4.51 1.65 -6.70
N VAL A 29 5.30 2.26 -5.80
CA VAL A 29 5.07 2.21 -4.34
C VAL A 29 3.67 2.67 -3.94
N ASP A 30 3.14 3.74 -4.55
CA ASP A 30 1.77 4.22 -4.29
C ASP A 30 0.72 3.17 -4.63
N LEU A 31 0.84 2.52 -5.80
CA LEU A 31 -0.09 1.46 -6.21
C LEU A 31 0.02 0.25 -5.28
N PHE A 32 1.24 -0.15 -4.94
CA PHE A 32 1.47 -1.27 -4.03
C PHE A 32 0.81 -1.05 -2.66
N VAL A 33 1.02 0.13 -2.06
CA VAL A 33 0.42 0.49 -0.77
C VAL A 33 -1.11 0.52 -0.86
N ARG A 34 -1.69 1.07 -1.94
CA ARG A 34 -3.15 1.07 -2.15
C ARG A 34 -3.72 -0.34 -2.21
N LEU A 35 -3.10 -1.23 -2.98
CA LEU A 35 -3.54 -2.63 -3.08
C LEU A 35 -3.44 -3.35 -1.73
N ALA A 36 -2.36 -3.13 -0.99
CA ALA A 36 -2.18 -3.72 0.34
C ALA A 36 -3.24 -3.24 1.34
N LEU A 37 -3.60 -1.95 1.29
CA LEU A 37 -4.68 -1.39 2.12
C LEU A 37 -6.05 -1.95 1.73
N LEU A 38 -6.33 -2.07 0.43
CA LEU A 38 -7.58 -2.66 -0.06
C LEU A 38 -7.72 -4.13 0.36
N ASP A 39 -6.66 -4.92 0.23
CA ASP A 39 -6.62 -6.32 0.66
C ASP A 39 -6.86 -6.44 2.18
N ALA A 40 -6.24 -5.57 2.98
CA ALA A 40 -6.46 -5.54 4.42
C ALA A 40 -7.91 -5.21 4.78
N LEU A 41 -8.53 -4.23 4.10
CA LEU A 41 -9.93 -3.87 4.31
C LEU A 41 -10.90 -4.96 3.87
N SER A 42 -10.61 -5.67 2.77
CA SER A 42 -11.44 -6.80 2.30
C SER A 42 -11.48 -7.91 3.34
N LYS A 43 -10.31 -8.25 3.89
CA LYS A 43 -10.15 -9.28 4.93
C LYS A 43 -10.83 -8.90 6.24
N GLU A 44 -10.78 -7.62 6.63
CA GLU A 44 -11.46 -7.13 7.82
C GLU A 44 -12.99 -7.18 7.69
N ASN A 45 -13.51 -6.93 6.48
CA ASN A 45 -14.95 -6.91 6.22
C ASN A 45 -15.56 -8.29 5.93
N GLY A 46 -14.77 -9.36 5.88
CA GLY A 46 -15.26 -10.72 5.59
C GLY A 46 -15.74 -10.92 4.14
N ASP A 47 -15.34 -10.03 3.23
CA ASP A 47 -15.50 -10.19 1.78
C ASP A 47 -14.33 -11.07 1.30
N GLU A 48 -14.48 -12.38 1.49
CA GLU A 48 -13.66 -13.45 0.90
C GLU A 48 -14.39 -14.15 -0.25
#